data_AF-A0A967MYE8-F1
#
_entry.id   AF-A0A967MYE8-F1
#
_cell.length_a   1.000
_cell.length_b   1.000
_cell.length_c   1.000
_cell.angle_alpha   90.00
_cell.angle_beta   90.00
_cell.angle_gamma   90.00
#
_symmetry.space_group_name_H-M   'P 1'
#
loop_
_entity.id
_entity.type
_entity.pdbx_description
1 polymer ?
#
loop_
_entity_poly.entity_id
_entity_poly.type
_entity_poly.pdbx_seq_one_letter_code
_entity_poly.pdbx_strand_id
1 'polypeptide(L)' 'KISTFGWLVDIKKINTSNNSKMFFLTMEDLCDTFEVVVFYDTAKKYSEHLEHY' A
#
# COMPACT_ATOMS: atom_id res chain seq x y z
N LYS A 1 13.97 -6.34 -12.88
CA LYS A 1 12.73 -6.35 -12.07
C LYS A 1 13.13 -6.69 -10.65
N ILE A 2 12.81 -5.85 -9.68
CA ILE A 2 13.09 -6.10 -8.25
C ILE A 2 11.76 -6.48 -7.61
N SER A 3 11.79 -7.47 -6.72
CA SER A 3 10.64 -7.91 -5.92
C SER A 3 11.05 -7.98 -4.47
N THR A 4 10.23 -7.44 -3.58
CA THR A 4 10.36 -7.56 -2.13
C THR A 4 9.09 -8.17 -1.56
N PHE A 5 9.17 -8.71 -0.35
CA PHE A 5 8.07 -9.27 0.41
C PHE A 5 8.27 -9.00 1.90
N GLY A 6 7.16 -8.94 2.63
CA GLY A 6 7.15 -8.66 4.06
C GLY A 6 5.74 -8.83 4.62
N TRP A 7 5.59 -8.66 5.92
CA TRP A 7 4.32 -8.61 6.60
C TRP A 7 3.77 -7.19 6.59
N LEU A 8 2.48 -7.05 6.34
CA LEU A 8 1.78 -5.77 6.44
C LEU A 8 1.58 -5.43 7.91
N VAL A 9 2.15 -4.31 8.35
CA VAL A 9 2.07 -3.83 9.75
C VAL A 9 0.99 -2.77 9.89
N ASP A 10 0.96 -1.80 8.97
CA ASP A 10 0.00 -0.70 8.99
C ASP A 10 -0.42 -0.30 7.57
N ILE A 11 -1.61 0.27 7.46
CA ILE A 11 -2.17 0.79 6.22
C ILE A 11 -2.88 2.12 6.47
N LYS A 12 -2.43 3.15 5.75
CA LYS A 12 -3.05 4.47 5.76
C LYS A 12 -3.61 4.79 4.39
N LYS A 13 -4.91 5.07 4.36
CA LYS A 13 -5.63 5.54 3.19
C LYS A 13 -5.73 7.05 3.20
N ILE A 14 -5.27 7.68 2.12
CA ILE A 14 -5.37 9.12 1.92
C ILE A 14 -6.27 9.41 0.72
N ASN A 15 -7.29 10.23 0.95
CA ASN A 15 -8.08 10.80 -0.14
C ASN A 15 -7.30 12.00 -0.70
N THR A 16 -7.01 11.95 -1.98
CA THR A 16 -6.31 13.02 -2.69
C THR A 16 -7.29 14.07 -3.22
N SER A 17 -6.80 15.26 -3.55
CA SER A 17 -7.63 16.40 -3.97
C SER A 17 -8.46 16.14 -5.24
N ASN A 18 -8.07 15.17 -6.07
CA ASN A 18 -8.80 14.77 -7.27
C ASN A 18 -9.81 13.64 -7.01
N ASN A 19 -10.19 13.41 -5.74
CA ASN A 19 -11.08 12.32 -5.31
C ASN A 19 -10.55 10.90 -5.59
N SER A 20 -9.25 10.76 -5.86
CA SER A 20 -8.58 9.46 -5.95
C SER A 20 -8.06 9.01 -4.59
N LYS A 21 -7.84 7.71 -4.45
CA LYS A 21 -7.31 7.10 -3.22
C LYS A 21 -5.83 6.75 -3.40
N MET A 22 -5.01 7.06 -2.39
CA MET A 22 -3.65 6.54 -2.25
C MET A 22 -3.54 5.73 -0.96
N PHE A 23 -2.72 4.68 -1.00
CA PHE A 23 -2.47 3.83 0.15
C PHE A 23 -0.99 3.87 0.49
N PHE A 24 -0.70 4.05 1.77
CA PHE A 24 0.63 3.97 2.35
C PHE A 24 0.66 2.72 3.21
N LEU A 25 1.52 1.77 2.85
CA LEU A 25 1.68 0.51 3.54
C LEU A 25 3.00 0.53 4.29
N THR A 26 2.95 0.28 5.59
CA THR A 26 4.14 -0.04 6.37
C THR A 26 4.32 -1.54 6.33
N MET A 27 5.43 -1.99 5.76
CA MET A 27 5.78 -3.40 5.62
C MET A 27 7.03 -3.70 6.44
N GLU A 28 7.08 -4.88 7.03
CA GLU A 28 8.24 -5.34 7.80
C GLU A 28 8.71 -6.70 7.31
N ASP A 29 10.01 -6.90 7.18
CA ASP A 29 10.62 -8.21 7.00
C ASP A 29 11.53 -8.55 8.20
N LEU A 30 12.26 -9.67 8.14
CA LEU A 30 13.13 -10.08 9.25
C LEU A 30 14.31 -9.14 9.51
N CYS A 31 14.59 -8.21 8.60
CA CYS A 31 15.78 -7.37 8.58
C CYS A 31 15.46 -5.88 8.69
N ASP A 32 14.32 -5.42 8.16
CA ASP A 32 13.99 -4.00 8.10
C ASP A 32 12.47 -3.72 8.03
N THR A 33 12.11 -2.47 8.27
CA THR A 33 10.78 -1.91 8.03
C THR A 33 10.85 -0.93 6.87
N PHE A 34 9.93 -1.04 5.91
CA PHE A 34 9.91 -0.17 4.74
C PHE A 34 8.50 0.31 4.39
N GLU A 35 8.45 1.51 3.81
CA GLU A 35 7.21 2.18 3.41
C GLU A 35 6.94 1.97 1.91
N VAL A 36 5.70 1.60 1.58
CA VAL A 36 5.24 1.36 0.21
C VAL A 36 4.08 2.29 -0.12
N VAL A 37 4.21 3.04 -1.21
CA VAL A 37 3.13 3.90 -1.72
C VAL A 37 2.44 3.22 -2.90
N VAL A 38 1.13 3.01 -2.78
CA VAL A 38 0.29 2.47 -3.85
C VAL A 38 -0.57 3.59 -4.42
N PHE A 39 -0.29 3.97 -5.66
CA PHE A 39 -1.07 4.95 -6.41
C PHE A 39 -2.42 4.38 -6.85
N TYR A 40 -3.38 5.27 -7.09
CA TYR A 40 -4.77 4.94 -7.38
C TYR A 40 -4.95 3.90 -8.49
N ASP A 41 -4.25 4.03 -9.62
CA ASP A 41 -4.39 3.10 -10.75
C ASP A 41 -3.96 1.67 -10.39
N THR A 42 -2.93 1.56 -9.56
CA THR A 42 -2.45 0.27 -9.04
C THR A 42 -3.40 -0.24 -7.95
N ALA A 43 -3.87 0.64 -7.06
CA ALA A 43 -4.83 0.27 -6.03
C ALA A 43 -6.15 -0.24 -6.63
N LYS A 44 -6.65 0.37 -7.72
CA LYS A 44 -7.85 -0.07 -8.44
C LYS A 44 -7.70 -1.48 -9.00
N LYS A 45 -6.49 -1.88 -9.41
CA LYS A 45 -6.20 -3.24 -9.90
C LYS A 45 -6.22 -4.28 -8.77
N TYR A 46 -5.92 -3.87 -7.54
CA TYR A 46 -5.83 -4.75 -6.36
C TYR A 46 -6.84 -4.37 -5.26
N SER A 47 -7.94 -3.71 -5.63
CA SER A 47 -8.86 -3.07 -4.68
C SER A 47 -9.52 -4.06 -3.73
N GLU A 48 -9.77 -5.28 -4.19
CA GLU A 48 -10.35 -6.36 -3.37
C GLU A 48 -9.50 -6.68 -2.13
N HIS A 49 -8.18 -6.51 -2.21
CA HIS A 49 -7.26 -6.78 -1.11
C HIS A 49 -7.01 -5.55 -0.22
N LEU A 50 -7.18 -4.34 -0.75
CA LEU A 50 -6.86 -3.09 -0.05
C LEU A 50 -8.07 -2.40 0.58
N GLU A 51 -9.30 -2.68 0.13
CA GLU A 51 -10.51 -2.03 0.68
C GLU A 51 -11.09 -2.73 1.92
N HIS A 52 -10.61 -3.93 2.26
CA HIS A 52 -11.00 -4.66 3.48
C HIS A 52 -10.23 -4.22 4.74
N TYR A 53 -9.20 -3.39 4.57
CA TYR A 53 -8.40 -2.79 5.63
C TYR A 53 -8.69 -1.28 5.71
#